data_AF-A0ABD2JDI4-F1
#
_entry.id   AF-A0ABD2JDI4-F1
#
_cell.length_a   1.000
_cell.length_b   1.000
_cell.length_c   1.000
_cell.angle_alpha   90.00
_cell.angle_beta   90.00
_cell.angle_gamma   90.00
#
_symmetry.space_group_name_H-M   'P 1'
#
loop_
_entity.id
_entity.type
_entity.pdbx_description
1 polymer ?
#
loop_
_entity_poly.entity_id
_entity_poly.type
_entity_poly.pdbx_seq_one_letter_code
_entity_poly.pdbx_strand_id
1 'polypeptide(L)'
;MFNVLFLFFLLIVQILSQGTNPPTCFVPCPANEEFGYKKCNGCEPSCDKPKPEICTKIACPCSCDCKPGLFRNTKTGKCVEKC
;
A
#
# COMPACT_ATOMS: atom_id res chain seq x y z
N MET A 1 -49.06 0.56 0.55
CA MET A 1 -48.05 1.34 1.32
C MET A 1 -46.76 0.57 1.56
N PHE A 2 -46.81 -0.73 1.88
CA PHE A 2 -45.61 -1.57 2.12
C PHE A 2 -44.61 -1.60 0.94
N ASN A 3 -45.11 -1.67 -0.29
CA ASN A 3 -44.27 -1.66 -1.50
C ASN A 3 -43.50 -0.35 -1.71
N VAL A 4 -44.04 0.80 -1.33
CA VAL A 4 -43.36 2.09 -1.51
C VAL A 4 -42.19 2.20 -0.55
N LEU A 5 -42.38 1.78 0.71
CA LEU A 5 -41.32 1.76 1.71
C LEU A 5 -40.18 0.79 1.34
N PHE A 6 -40.54 -0.36 0.76
CA PHE A 6 -39.58 -1.36 0.27
C PHE A 6 -38.75 -0.83 -0.90
N LEU A 7 -39.37 -0.10 -1.85
CA LEU A 7 -38.65 0.54 -2.95
C LEU A 7 -37.67 1.62 -2.44
N PHE A 8 -38.05 2.41 -1.44
CA PHE A 8 -37.12 3.35 -0.80
C PHE A 8 -35.96 2.64 -0.10
N PHE A 9 -36.21 1.52 0.57
CA PHE A 9 -35.17 0.71 1.20
C PHE A 9 -34.18 0.11 0.18
N LEU A 10 -34.67 -0.32 -0.99
CA LEU A 10 -33.80 -0.81 -2.06
C LEU A 10 -32.93 0.31 -2.64
N LEU A 11 -33.48 1.52 -2.82
CA LEU A 11 -32.73 2.66 -3.34
C LEU A 11 -31.61 3.11 -2.39
N ILE A 12 -31.84 3.13 -1.07
CA ILE A 12 -30.78 3.48 -0.10
C ILE A 12 -29.66 2.41 -0.04
N VAL A 13 -29.98 1.14 -0.25
CA VAL A 13 -28.98 0.05 -0.28
C VAL A 13 -28.05 0.18 -1.49
N GLN A 14 -28.55 0.65 -2.65
CA GLN A 14 -27.73 0.89 -3.85
C GLN A 14 -26.77 2.08 -3.71
N ILE A 15 -27.11 3.08 -2.89
CA ILE A 15 -26.26 4.27 -2.67
C ILE A 15 -25.12 3.94 -1.69
N LEU A 16 -25.34 3.03 -0.74
CA LEU A 16 -24.35 2.60 0.25
C LEU A 16 -23.38 1.52 -0.27
N SER A 17 -23.64 0.93 -1.44
CA SER A 17 -22.82 -0.15 -2.02
C SER A 17 -21.68 0.34 -2.93
N GLN A 18 -21.58 1.65 -3.19
CA GLN A 18 -20.43 2.21 -3.90
C GLN A 18 -19.21 2.24 -2.98
N GLY A 19 -18.63 1.07 -2.76
CA GLY A 19 -17.27 0.95 -2.25
C GLY A 19 -16.34 1.72 -3.20
N THR A 20 -15.56 2.63 -2.65
CA THR A 20 -14.52 3.34 -3.40
C THR A 20 -13.60 2.30 -4.03
N ASN A 21 -13.51 2.28 -5.37
CA ASN A 21 -12.54 1.42 -6.04
C ASN A 21 -11.15 1.79 -5.47
N PRO A 22 -10.39 0.85 -4.90
CA PRO A 22 -9.07 1.16 -4.39
C PRO A 22 -8.22 1.71 -5.55
N PRO A 23 -7.31 2.67 -5.31
CA PRO A 23 -6.40 3.13 -6.34
C PRO A 23 -5.63 1.92 -6.88
N THR A 24 -5.92 1.57 -8.14
CA THR A 24 -5.27 0.46 -8.82
C THR A 24 -3.86 0.90 -9.18
N CYS A 25 -2.87 0.26 -8.57
CA CYS A 25 -1.47 0.54 -8.84
C CYS A 25 -1.09 -0.09 -10.18
N PHE A 26 -1.02 0.74 -11.23
CA PHE A 26 -0.75 0.27 -12.60
C PHE A 26 0.72 0.15 -12.95
N VAL A 27 1.62 0.68 -12.11
CA VAL A 27 3.06 0.67 -12.38
C VAL A 27 3.70 -0.56 -11.74
N PRO A 28 4.33 -1.46 -12.53
CA PRO A 28 5.06 -2.59 -11.97
C PRO A 28 6.25 -2.11 -11.14
N CYS A 29 6.54 -2.81 -10.05
CA CYS A 29 7.70 -2.48 -9.22
C CYS A 29 9.02 -2.74 -9.95
N PRO A 30 10.07 -1.95 -9.64
CA PRO A 30 11.41 -2.17 -10.17
C PRO A 30 11.98 -3.56 -9.82
N ALA A 31 13.11 -3.90 -10.42
CA ALA A 31 13.85 -5.10 -10.04
C ALA A 31 14.15 -5.11 -8.54
N ASN A 32 14.01 -6.28 -7.92
CA ASN A 32 14.20 -6.52 -6.48
C ASN A 32 13.21 -5.81 -5.55
N GLU A 33 12.09 -5.33 -6.09
CA GLU A 33 11.01 -4.73 -5.32
C GLU A 33 9.69 -5.51 -5.50
N GLU A 34 8.79 -5.36 -4.55
CA GLU A 34 7.43 -5.92 -4.53
C GLU A 34 6.45 -4.87 -3.98
N PHE A 35 5.15 -5.01 -4.28
CA PHE A 35 4.17 -4.07 -3.75
C PHE A 35 4.09 -4.18 -2.22
N GLY A 36 4.09 -3.03 -1.55
CA GLY A 36 4.03 -2.97 -0.10
C GLY A 36 3.76 -1.56 0.41
N TYR A 37 4.24 -1.27 1.61
CA TYR A 37 4.02 -0.02 2.34
C TYR A 37 5.18 0.34 3.29
N LYS A 38 6.18 -0.53 3.43
CA LYS A 38 7.32 -0.40 4.36
C LYS A 38 8.19 0.80 4.01
N LYS A 39 8.39 1.08 2.73
CA LYS A 39 9.19 2.24 2.30
C LYS A 39 8.53 3.53 2.76
N CYS A 40 7.23 3.64 2.49
CA CYS A 40 6.47 4.83 2.83
C CYS A 40 6.28 5.02 4.34
N ASN A 41 6.09 3.93 5.07
CA ASN A 41 5.91 4.00 6.51
C ASN A 41 7.23 4.04 7.31
N GLY A 42 8.38 3.88 6.62
CA GLY A 42 9.72 3.93 7.18
C GLY A 42 10.20 2.64 7.86
N CYS A 43 9.46 1.51 7.73
CA CYS A 43 9.92 0.21 8.24
C CYS A 43 10.83 -0.53 7.24
N GLU A 44 11.03 -0.04 6.03
CA GLU A 44 11.89 -0.71 5.04
C GLU A 44 13.37 -0.62 5.44
N PRO A 45 14.10 -1.74 5.50
CA PRO A 45 15.54 -1.73 5.74
C PRO A 45 16.30 -0.93 4.68
N SER A 46 17.22 -0.08 5.12
CA SER A 46 18.14 0.65 4.24
C SER A 46 19.59 0.44 4.67
N CYS A 47 20.55 0.82 3.82
CA CYS A 47 21.96 0.72 4.18
C CYS A 47 22.35 1.60 5.37
N ASP A 48 21.66 2.73 5.56
CA ASP A 48 21.90 3.64 6.68
C ASP A 48 21.10 3.22 7.92
N LYS A 49 19.99 2.49 7.73
CA LYS A 49 19.14 1.96 8.81
C LYS A 49 18.74 0.50 8.53
N PRO A 50 19.65 -0.47 8.77
CA PRO A 50 19.41 -1.88 8.44
C PRO A 50 18.27 -2.52 9.25
N LYS A 51 17.98 -1.98 10.44
CA LYS A 51 16.95 -2.49 11.35
C LYS A 51 16.08 -1.33 11.85
N PRO A 52 15.02 -0.94 11.13
CA PRO A 52 14.10 0.09 11.60
C PRO A 52 13.28 -0.39 12.79
N GLU A 53 13.53 0.18 13.98
CA GLU A 53 12.77 -0.17 15.20
C GLU A 53 11.44 0.58 15.33
N ILE A 54 11.39 1.80 14.77
CA ILE A 54 10.24 2.70 14.82
C ILE A 54 9.85 3.06 13.40
N CYS A 55 8.58 2.87 13.09
CA CYS A 55 7.95 3.27 11.83
C CYS A 55 6.51 3.73 12.06
N THR A 56 5.97 4.47 11.08
CA THR A 56 4.63 5.04 11.14
C THR A 56 3.58 4.00 10.73
N LYS A 57 2.31 4.20 11.10
CA LYS A 57 1.19 3.36 10.64
C LYS A 57 0.46 4.02 9.46
N ILE A 58 1.22 4.55 8.50
CA ILE A 58 0.65 5.17 7.31
C ILE A 58 0.44 4.09 6.26
N ALA A 59 -0.81 3.91 5.84
CA ALA A 59 -1.14 3.13 4.66
C ALA A 59 -0.95 4.05 3.45
N CYS A 60 -0.04 3.65 2.55
CA CYS A 60 0.27 4.43 1.37
C CYS A 60 -0.15 3.65 0.13
N PRO A 61 -0.98 4.24 -0.76
CA PRO A 61 -1.28 3.60 -2.01
C PRO A 61 -0.01 3.51 -2.86
N CYS A 62 0.21 2.34 -3.48
CA CYS A 62 1.21 2.14 -4.53
C CYS A 62 2.68 2.36 -4.14
N SER A 63 3.10 1.85 -2.98
CA SER A 63 4.54 1.76 -2.65
C SER A 63 5.14 0.45 -3.18
N CYS A 64 6.40 0.54 -3.62
CA CYS A 64 7.26 -0.60 -3.89
C CYS A 64 8.28 -0.70 -2.76
N ASP A 65 8.30 -1.87 -2.12
CA ASP A 65 9.22 -2.21 -1.05
C ASP A 65 10.29 -3.17 -1.58
N CYS A 66 11.49 -3.14 -1.00
CA CYS A 66 12.52 -4.13 -1.22
C CYS A 66 12.00 -5.51 -0.79
N LYS A 67 12.28 -6.52 -1.63
CA LYS A 67 11.98 -7.90 -1.29
C LYS A 67 12.64 -8.30 0.04
N PRO A 68 12.07 -9.27 0.78
CA PRO A 68 12.61 -9.71 2.06
C PRO A 68 14.10 -10.05 1.99
N GLY A 69 14.88 -9.55 2.95
CA GLY A 69 16.33 -9.76 3.03
C GLY A 69 17.19 -8.74 2.27
N LEU A 70 16.59 -7.82 1.52
CA LEU A 70 17.32 -6.75 0.82
C LEU A 70 17.27 -5.43 1.58
N PHE A 71 18.24 -4.56 1.28
CA PHE A 71 18.36 -3.21 1.83
C PHE A 71 18.25 -2.18 0.72
N ARG A 72 17.53 -1.09 0.97
CA ARG A 72 17.55 0.05 0.06
C ARG A 72 18.86 0.82 0.22
N ASN A 73 19.64 0.88 -0.85
CA ASN A 73 20.81 1.75 -0.91
C ASN A 73 20.33 3.20 -1.07
N THR A 74 20.62 4.05 -0.08
CA THR A 74 20.13 5.43 -0.02
C THR A 74 20.73 6.35 -1.09
N LYS A 75 21.89 5.99 -1.65
CA LYS A 75 22.56 6.75 -2.71
C LYS A 75 22.00 6.44 -4.10
N THR A 76 21.66 5.18 -4.36
CA THR A 76 21.19 4.73 -5.69
C THR A 76 19.68 4.51 -5.77
N GLY A 77 19.01 4.39 -4.62
CA GLY A 77 17.60 4.04 -4.51
C GLY A 77 17.28 2.56 -4.75
N LYS A 78 18.28 1.72 -5.11
CA LYS A 78 18.10 0.31 -5.48
C LYS A 78 18.14 -0.61 -4.26
N CYS A 79 17.41 -1.73 -4.34
CA CYS A 79 17.47 -2.80 -3.35
C CYS A 79 18.63 -3.76 -3.64
N VAL A 80 19.49 -3.95 -2.64
CA VAL A 80 20.73 -4.73 -2.73
C VAL A 80 20.83 -5.74 -1.58
N GLU A 81 21.52 -6.85 -1.81
CA GLU A 81 21.74 -7.88 -0.78
C GLU A 81 22.72 -7.43 0.31
N LYS A 82 23.64 -6.52 -0.04
CA LYS A 82 24.69 -6.05 0.85
C LYS A 82 24.91 -4.54 0.72
N CYS A 83 25.12 -3.93 1.88
CA CYS A 83 25.65 -2.60 2.09
C CYS A 83 27.14 -2.71 2.47
#